data_AF-A0AAW9DWQ5-F1
#
_entry.id   AF-A0AAW9DWQ5-F1
#
_cell.length_a   1.000
_cell.length_b   1.000
_cell.length_c   1.000
_cell.angle_alpha   90.00
_cell.angle_beta   90.00
_cell.angle_gamma   90.00
#
_symmetry.space_group_name_H-M   'P 1'
#
loop_
_entity.id
_entity.type
_entity.pdbx_description
1 polymer ?
#
loop_
_entity_poly.entity_id
_entity_poly.type
_entity_poly.pdbx_seq_one_letter_code
_entity_poly.pdbx_strand_id
1 'polypeptide(L)'
;MATAVGSPLIGGATRILAQPLGTAGISTGATLFTGPYPSAIPELAGWWDAGILGSVLGPSGTVLDTMNATVGALVDKSGSGIPLLPFHIAADTTPNPTLMVPRVNGFLGAVGSPDATIAQYGPTLDPDWGLSLAQFDCGSAVSWTLYLVWTRPNWRQGTIEVNSDPTPLIHAMATGTTIVQAAGPAGGGLVLFAGTGASIVLTSTLERRHTHALILRNTPGVGVDVWLDGVQVAQGAVNPLGASVPGQLLLFHDNTIQGSAQCWFHEAACWKRAIDAVEISTLIDCQARWVLGARRGVNLLVMGQSNAEWFTQASASLALAQGVAWYLGAAAWGSTSLQSGDYISPARYSLIAGHPISNSSPPLFPPGAGNGTFLTNPGDGSSPAGWSFGPDGQALTAYLTGAQALVSSSDESDIVFLLWPWSEQDSTMPYANKALYKGSISRLAGLTRALFNRSAAQMPLLMWSAIPYETDIGVQMVRGAMVEFG
;
A
#
# COMPACT_ATOMS: atom_id res chain seq x y z
N MET A 1 -36.17 -9.60 27.56
CA MET A 1 -34.92 -9.13 26.94
C MET A 1 -34.18 -10.35 26.41
N ALA A 2 -34.30 -10.62 25.12
CA ALA A 2 -33.62 -11.75 24.49
C ALA A 2 -32.21 -11.30 24.07
N THR A 3 -31.20 -11.86 24.72
CA THR A 3 -29.80 -11.80 24.29
C THR A 3 -29.67 -12.54 22.97
N ALA A 4 -29.55 -11.79 21.88
CA ALA A 4 -29.21 -12.34 20.57
C ALA A 4 -27.73 -12.76 20.58
N VAL A 5 -27.49 -14.07 20.48
CA VAL A 5 -26.16 -14.64 20.30
C VAL A 5 -25.77 -14.39 18.84
N GLY A 6 -24.98 -13.33 18.59
CA GLY A 6 -24.34 -13.12 17.30
C GLY A 6 -23.15 -14.07 17.18
N SER A 7 -23.17 -14.98 16.19
CA SER A 7 -21.96 -15.70 15.79
C SER A 7 -20.99 -14.72 15.12
N PRO A 8 -19.73 -14.61 15.58
CA PRO A 8 -18.69 -13.97 14.80
C PRO A 8 -18.47 -14.75 13.50
N LEU A 9 -17.97 -14.05 12.47
CA LEU A 9 -17.40 -14.65 11.27
C LEU A 9 -16.44 -15.78 11.69
N ILE A 10 -16.90 -17.03 11.54
CA ILE A 10 -16.19 -18.27 11.86
C ILE A 10 -15.92 -18.45 13.37
N GLY A 11 -16.69 -19.32 14.01
CA GLY A 11 -16.34 -19.92 15.29
C GLY A 11 -15.18 -20.89 15.10
N GLY A 12 -13.95 -20.39 15.17
CA GLY A 12 -12.73 -21.16 15.05
C GLY A 12 -11.55 -20.21 14.87
N ALA A 13 -10.43 -20.48 15.53
CA ALA A 13 -9.24 -19.62 15.62
C ALA A 13 -8.46 -19.44 14.30
N THR A 14 -9.13 -19.21 13.17
CA THR A 14 -8.51 -19.09 11.85
C THR A 14 -8.79 -17.73 11.24
N ARG A 15 -7.77 -16.87 11.22
CA ARG A 15 -7.70 -15.75 10.28
C ARG A 15 -7.79 -16.34 8.86
N ILE A 16 -8.67 -15.80 8.01
CA ILE A 16 -8.78 -16.26 6.63
C ILE A 16 -7.55 -15.73 5.87
N LEU A 17 -6.62 -16.62 5.59
CA LEU A 17 -5.51 -16.39 4.68
C LEU A 17 -5.83 -17.14 3.39
N ALA A 18 -5.73 -16.48 2.23
CA ALA A 18 -6.06 -17.08 0.92
C ALA A 18 -5.20 -18.32 0.57
N GLN A 19 -4.11 -18.52 1.31
CA GLN A 19 -3.31 -19.74 1.37
C GLN A 19 -2.77 -19.90 2.80
N PRO A 20 -2.40 -21.13 3.22
CA PRO A 20 -1.54 -21.26 4.41
C PRO A 20 -0.34 -20.35 4.21
N LEU A 21 -0.03 -19.49 5.20
CA LEU A 21 1.31 -18.94 5.29
C LEU A 21 2.23 -20.16 5.23
N GLY A 22 3.17 -20.16 4.28
CA GLY A 22 4.16 -21.24 4.21
C GLY A 22 4.70 -21.47 5.62
N THR A 23 4.94 -22.73 5.98
CA THR A 23 5.44 -23.12 7.30
C THR A 23 6.86 -22.60 7.54
N ALA A 24 7.04 -21.30 7.57
CA ALA A 24 8.03 -20.64 8.40
C ALA A 24 7.33 -20.50 9.76
N GLY A 25 7.61 -21.44 10.65
CA GLY A 25 7.05 -21.47 11.99
C GLY A 25 7.25 -20.12 12.66
N ILE A 26 6.16 -19.54 13.14
CA ILE A 26 6.19 -18.46 14.12
C ILE A 26 6.71 -19.10 15.42
N SER A 27 8.00 -18.97 15.70
CA SER A 27 8.47 -19.20 17.06
C SER A 27 8.10 -17.97 17.88
N THR A 28 7.41 -18.19 18.99
CA THR A 28 7.19 -17.22 20.10
C THR A 28 8.50 -16.89 20.84
N GLY A 29 9.59 -16.88 20.09
CA GLY A 29 10.98 -16.61 20.40
C GLY A 29 11.66 -16.54 19.05
N ALA A 30 11.51 -15.41 18.35
CA ALA A 30 12.08 -15.19 17.03
C ALA A 30 13.53 -15.67 17.05
N THR A 31 13.87 -16.66 16.22
CA THR A 31 15.28 -16.89 15.92
C THR A 31 15.79 -15.58 15.36
N LEU A 32 16.57 -14.87 16.19
CA LEU A 32 17.26 -13.63 15.84
C LEU A 32 17.86 -13.84 14.47
N PHE A 33 17.63 -12.89 13.56
CA PHE A 33 18.33 -12.88 12.28
C PHE A 33 19.81 -13.20 12.53
N THR A 34 20.28 -14.31 11.96
CA THR A 34 21.62 -14.88 12.25
C THR A 34 22.68 -14.37 11.28
N GLY A 35 22.30 -13.51 10.33
CA GLY A 35 23.20 -12.89 9.38
C GLY A 35 23.93 -11.68 9.98
N PRO A 36 24.84 -11.07 9.20
CA PRO A 36 25.55 -9.87 9.63
C PRO A 36 24.60 -8.67 9.69
N TYR A 37 24.89 -7.75 10.61
CA TYR A 37 24.28 -6.42 10.64
C TYR A 37 25.27 -5.39 10.07
N PRO A 38 24.84 -4.16 9.70
CA PRO A 38 25.75 -3.10 9.27
C PRO A 38 26.94 -2.86 10.23
N SER A 39 26.75 -3.10 11.54
CA SER A 39 27.81 -3.02 12.55
C SER A 39 28.95 -4.02 12.40
N ALA A 40 28.81 -5.04 11.54
CA ALA A 40 29.90 -5.97 11.21
C ALA A 40 30.96 -5.35 10.29
N ILE A 41 30.64 -4.23 9.62
CA ILE A 41 31.56 -3.51 8.74
C ILE A 41 32.24 -2.40 9.55
N PRO A 42 33.58 -2.37 9.64
CA PRO A 42 34.31 -1.37 10.41
C PRO A 42 34.01 0.07 9.99
N GLU A 43 34.24 1.02 10.90
CA GLU A 43 34.14 2.46 10.64
C GLU A 43 32.74 2.91 10.19
N LEU A 44 31.72 2.21 10.66
CA LEU A 44 30.32 2.60 10.53
C LEU A 44 30.12 3.99 11.17
N ALA A 45 29.69 4.97 10.36
CA ALA A 45 29.54 6.36 10.77
C ALA A 45 28.12 6.71 11.25
N GLY A 46 27.14 5.84 10.97
CA GLY A 46 25.77 5.99 11.41
C GLY A 46 24.97 4.73 11.08
N TRP A 47 24.09 4.30 11.99
CA TRP A 47 23.16 3.20 11.73
C TRP A 47 21.85 3.37 12.50
N TRP A 48 20.74 3.35 11.77
CA TRP A 48 19.40 3.53 12.32
C TRP A 48 18.51 2.40 11.84
N ASP A 49 17.81 1.76 12.77
CA ASP A 49 17.07 0.52 12.54
C ASP A 49 15.70 0.61 13.19
N ALA A 50 14.68 0.89 12.38
CA ALA A 50 13.28 0.93 12.79
C ALA A 50 12.64 -0.48 12.89
N GLY A 51 13.41 -1.55 12.69
CA GLY A 51 12.88 -2.90 12.76
C GLY A 51 12.48 -3.34 14.18
N ILE A 52 12.98 -2.68 15.23
CA ILE A 52 12.80 -3.10 16.63
C ILE A 52 12.49 -1.88 17.50
N LEU A 53 11.54 -2.02 18.43
CA LEU A 53 11.07 -0.94 19.33
C LEU A 53 12.21 -0.25 20.11
N GLY A 54 13.20 -1.02 20.57
CA GLY A 54 14.33 -0.51 21.36
C GLY A 54 15.32 0.42 20.65
N SER A 55 15.12 0.69 19.35
CA SER A 55 16.01 1.54 18.54
C SER A 55 15.40 2.91 18.22
N VAL A 56 14.22 3.22 18.78
CA VAL A 56 13.46 4.44 18.48
C VAL A 56 13.17 5.19 19.79
N LEU A 57 13.32 6.51 19.77
CA LEU A 57 13.02 7.39 20.89
C LEU A 57 11.69 8.10 20.65
N GLY A 58 10.90 8.29 21.70
CA GLY A 58 9.76 9.19 21.71
C GLY A 58 10.18 10.67 21.79
N PRO A 59 9.22 11.61 21.70
CA PRO A 59 9.49 13.05 21.76
C PRO A 59 10.19 13.52 23.05
N SER A 60 10.01 12.77 24.15
CA SER A 60 10.67 12.99 25.44
C SER A 60 12.10 12.45 25.50
N GLY A 61 12.61 11.81 24.44
CA GLY A 61 13.91 11.14 24.41
C GLY A 61 13.94 9.77 25.09
N THR A 62 12.79 9.25 25.54
CA THR A 62 12.68 7.91 26.11
C THR A 62 12.59 6.86 25.02
N VAL A 63 13.25 5.71 25.20
CA VAL A 63 13.13 4.57 24.27
C VAL A 63 11.67 4.12 24.20
N LEU A 64 11.17 3.90 23.00
CA LEU A 64 9.83 3.37 22.76
C LEU A 64 9.79 1.88 23.07
N ASP A 65 8.77 1.45 23.81
CA ASP A 65 8.51 0.05 24.16
C ASP A 65 7.19 -0.47 23.57
N THR A 66 6.45 0.38 22.85
CA THR A 66 5.18 0.04 22.21
C THR A 66 5.10 0.50 20.76
N MET A 67 4.44 -0.30 19.92
CA MET A 67 4.08 0.09 18.56
C MET A 67 2.98 1.15 18.55
N ASN A 68 2.87 1.86 17.43
CA ASN A 68 2.00 3.02 17.20
C ASN A 68 2.27 4.22 18.13
N ALA A 69 3.45 4.26 18.76
CA ALA A 69 3.90 5.41 19.54
C ALA A 69 4.57 6.46 18.66
N THR A 70 4.45 7.73 19.08
CA THR A 70 5.08 8.87 18.41
C THR A 70 6.61 8.77 18.49
N VAL A 71 7.25 9.02 17.36
CA VAL A 71 8.70 9.02 17.19
C VAL A 71 9.22 10.44 17.31
N GLY A 72 10.17 10.65 18.22
CA GLY A 72 10.98 11.86 18.32
C GLY A 72 12.31 11.74 17.55
N ALA A 73 12.91 10.55 17.54
CA ALA A 73 14.17 10.27 16.83
C ALA A 73 14.40 8.77 16.64
N LEU A 74 15.21 8.38 15.66
CA LEU A 74 15.82 7.06 15.62
C LEU A 74 17.24 7.12 16.20
N VAL A 75 17.55 6.15 17.06
CA VAL A 75 18.85 6.07 17.75
C VAL A 75 19.94 5.68 16.75
N ASP A 76 21.08 6.35 16.82
CA ASP A 76 22.29 5.93 16.13
C ASP A 76 22.97 4.77 16.88
N LYS A 77 22.94 3.60 16.26
CA LYS A 77 23.52 2.35 16.78
C LYS A 77 25.00 2.21 16.43
N SER A 78 25.59 3.12 15.64
CA SER A 78 27.03 3.12 15.37
C SER A 78 27.87 3.60 16.56
N GLY A 79 27.25 4.34 17.49
CA GLY A 79 27.94 5.02 18.58
C GLY A 79 28.42 6.44 18.24
N SER A 80 28.16 6.94 17.02
CA SER A 80 28.53 8.30 16.61
C SER A 80 27.62 9.39 17.17
N GLY A 81 26.44 9.01 17.69
CA GLY A 81 25.51 9.92 18.35
C GLY A 81 24.76 10.85 17.40
N ILE A 82 24.61 10.46 16.13
CA ILE A 82 23.92 11.27 15.09
C ILE A 82 22.52 10.70 14.89
N PRO A 83 21.46 11.19 15.56
CA PRO A 83 20.12 10.64 15.36
C PRO A 83 19.56 10.96 13.97
N LEU A 84 18.69 10.09 13.45
CA LEU A 84 17.75 10.50 12.39
C LEU A 84 16.55 11.15 13.05
N LEU A 85 16.20 12.33 12.59
CA LEU A 85 15.08 13.10 13.13
C LEU A 85 13.94 13.17 12.13
N PRO A 86 12.67 13.04 12.55
CA PRO A 86 11.54 13.43 11.73
C PRO A 86 11.74 14.80 11.12
N PHE A 87 11.42 14.92 9.84
CA PHE A 87 11.49 16.17 9.08
C PHE A 87 10.09 16.55 8.61
N HIS A 88 9.77 17.84 8.72
CA HIS A 88 8.66 18.50 8.08
C HIS A 88 9.12 19.88 7.59
N ILE A 89 8.57 20.37 6.49
CA ILE A 89 8.90 21.72 6.01
C ILE A 89 8.38 22.79 6.96
N ALA A 90 9.06 23.93 7.02
CA ALA A 90 8.66 25.03 7.90
C ALA A 90 7.27 25.63 7.57
N ALA A 91 6.75 25.39 6.36
CA ALA A 91 5.42 25.86 5.97
C ALA A 91 4.29 25.04 6.62
N ASP A 92 4.56 23.78 6.99
CA ASP A 92 3.62 22.95 7.72
C ASP A 92 3.69 23.28 9.21
N THR A 93 2.62 23.88 9.72
CA THR A 93 2.52 24.31 11.11
C THR A 93 1.78 23.31 12.00
N THR A 94 1.23 22.25 11.39
CA THR A 94 0.46 21.21 12.09
C THR A 94 0.77 19.82 11.51
N PRO A 95 2.05 19.39 11.52
CA PRO A 95 2.43 18.10 10.96
C PRO A 95 1.78 16.96 11.71
N ASN A 96 1.40 15.91 10.98
CA ASN A 96 0.97 14.67 11.59
C ASN A 96 2.16 14.01 12.30
N PRO A 97 1.93 13.34 13.45
CA PRO A 97 3.00 12.72 14.19
C PRO A 97 3.62 11.56 13.41
N THR A 98 4.94 11.53 13.36
CA THR A 98 5.67 10.33 12.94
C THR A 98 5.44 9.20 13.94
N LEU A 99 5.06 8.02 13.48
CA LEU A 99 4.78 6.84 14.28
C LEU A 99 5.72 5.67 13.96
N MET A 100 5.98 4.86 14.96
CA MET A 100 6.61 3.54 14.84
C MET A 100 5.51 2.49 14.66
N VAL A 101 5.42 1.78 13.54
CA VAL A 101 4.30 0.88 13.22
C VAL A 101 4.72 -0.59 13.09
N PRO A 102 3.83 -1.56 13.43
CA PRO A 102 4.12 -2.98 13.27
C PRO A 102 3.97 -3.43 11.80
N ARG A 103 4.63 -4.55 11.43
CA ARG A 103 4.40 -5.23 10.13
C ARG A 103 3.75 -6.61 10.31
N VAL A 104 2.76 -6.88 9.47
CA VAL A 104 1.88 -8.07 9.56
C VAL A 104 2.51 -9.38 9.07
N ASN A 105 3.70 -9.33 8.47
CA ASN A 105 4.45 -10.53 8.05
C ASN A 105 5.52 -10.99 9.07
N GLY A 106 5.37 -10.61 10.34
CA GLY A 106 6.11 -11.21 11.46
C GLY A 106 7.49 -10.61 11.75
N PHE A 107 7.52 -9.58 12.60
CA PHE A 107 8.61 -9.20 13.52
C PHE A 107 9.50 -7.97 13.23
N LEU A 108 9.35 -7.21 12.13
CA LEU A 108 10.12 -5.97 11.94
C LEU A 108 9.23 -4.74 11.81
N GLY A 109 9.49 -3.70 12.60
CA GLY A 109 8.79 -2.42 12.54
C GLY A 109 9.22 -1.50 11.39
N ALA A 110 8.59 -0.33 11.33
CA ALA A 110 8.92 0.74 10.41
C ALA A 110 8.52 2.10 10.99
N VAL A 111 9.07 3.19 10.45
CA VAL A 111 8.71 4.56 10.83
C VAL A 111 8.11 5.32 9.65
N GLY A 112 7.07 6.12 9.92
CA GLY A 112 6.34 6.94 8.96
C GLY A 112 5.25 7.77 9.65
N SER A 113 4.74 8.82 9.02
CA SER A 113 3.64 9.64 9.56
C SER A 113 2.31 9.33 8.86
N PRO A 114 1.50 8.36 9.32
CA PRO A 114 0.26 8.01 8.63
C PRO A 114 -0.80 9.10 8.76
N ASP A 115 -1.42 9.47 7.64
CA ASP A 115 -2.53 10.43 7.59
C ASP A 115 -3.84 9.72 7.22
N ALA A 116 -4.72 9.53 8.20
CA ALA A 116 -6.02 8.89 8.03
C ALA A 116 -7.09 9.82 7.41
N THR A 117 -6.81 11.12 7.30
CA THR A 117 -7.75 12.11 6.74
C THR A 117 -7.74 12.11 5.21
N ILE A 118 -6.65 11.67 4.59
CA ILE A 118 -6.55 11.49 3.14
C ILE A 118 -7.21 10.16 2.75
N ALA A 119 -8.54 10.17 2.69
CA ALA A 119 -9.38 8.99 2.43
C ALA A 119 -9.27 8.42 1.00
N GLN A 120 -8.57 9.11 0.10
CA GLN A 120 -8.53 8.77 -1.32
C GLN A 120 -7.43 7.75 -1.67
N TYR A 121 -6.31 7.63 -0.95
CA TYR A 121 -5.23 6.72 -1.41
C TYR A 121 -4.50 6.06 -0.24
N GLY A 122 -5.02 4.96 0.31
CA GLY A 122 -4.36 4.28 1.43
C GLY A 122 -3.08 3.51 1.02
N PRO A 123 -2.03 3.42 1.87
CA PRO A 123 -1.74 4.22 3.07
C PRO A 123 -1.04 5.54 2.70
N THR A 124 -1.69 6.67 2.96
CA THR A 124 -1.08 7.99 2.87
C THR A 124 -0.17 8.22 4.08
N LEU A 125 1.11 8.52 3.84
CA LEU A 125 1.89 9.25 4.83
C LEU A 125 1.56 10.75 4.72
N ASP A 126 1.97 11.53 5.69
CA ASP A 126 1.86 12.98 5.66
C ASP A 126 2.68 13.51 4.45
N PRO A 127 2.07 14.37 3.62
CA PRO A 127 2.71 14.92 2.42
C PRO A 127 3.93 15.81 2.69
N ASP A 128 4.18 16.17 3.93
CA ASP A 128 5.35 16.95 4.35
C ASP A 128 6.37 16.12 5.15
N TRP A 129 6.12 14.81 5.34
CA TRP A 129 6.98 13.96 6.16
C TRP A 129 8.28 13.51 5.47
N GLY A 130 9.36 13.45 6.24
CA GLY A 130 10.58 12.75 5.88
C GLY A 130 11.45 12.45 7.10
N LEU A 131 12.70 12.06 6.84
CA LEU A 131 13.74 11.97 7.88
C LEU A 131 14.92 12.83 7.50
N SER A 132 15.53 13.46 8.49
CA SER A 132 16.74 14.25 8.31
C SER A 132 17.94 13.56 8.93
N LEU A 133 19.00 13.45 8.12
CA LEU A 133 20.33 13.07 8.55
C LEU A 133 21.20 14.31 8.56
N ALA A 134 21.65 14.71 9.74
CA ALA A 134 22.57 15.82 9.89
C ALA A 134 24.00 15.41 9.45
N GLN A 135 24.67 16.32 8.74
CA GLN A 135 26.13 16.31 8.56
C GLN A 135 26.69 15.06 7.84
N PHE A 136 26.18 14.76 6.65
CA PHE A 136 26.78 13.75 5.76
C PHE A 136 27.19 14.40 4.42
N ASP A 137 28.42 14.13 3.99
CA ASP A 137 28.99 14.73 2.77
C ASP A 137 28.91 13.75 1.59
N CYS A 138 28.04 14.05 0.63
CA CYS A 138 27.88 13.27 -0.60
C CYS A 138 28.72 13.81 -1.79
N GLY A 139 29.65 14.71 -1.54
CA GLY A 139 30.47 15.36 -2.56
C GLY A 139 31.26 14.38 -3.42
N SER A 140 31.58 14.81 -4.64
CA SER A 140 32.25 13.98 -5.65
C SER A 140 33.71 13.66 -5.32
N ALA A 141 34.39 14.51 -4.54
CA ALA A 141 35.77 14.29 -4.10
C ALA A 141 35.88 13.60 -2.73
N VAL A 142 34.75 13.23 -2.12
CA VAL A 142 34.71 12.54 -0.82
C VAL A 142 34.32 11.08 -1.02
N SER A 143 35.03 10.17 -0.35
CA SER A 143 34.66 8.76 -0.33
C SER A 143 33.51 8.55 0.65
N TRP A 144 32.41 7.92 0.21
CA TRP A 144 31.27 7.66 1.07
C TRP A 144 30.47 6.44 0.62
N THR A 145 29.75 5.83 1.57
CA THR A 145 28.80 4.76 1.31
C THR A 145 27.49 5.03 2.06
N LEU A 146 26.36 4.90 1.37
CA LEU A 146 25.02 4.99 1.93
C LEU A 146 24.25 3.69 1.69
N TYR A 147 23.58 3.22 2.72
CA TYR A 147 22.65 2.09 2.69
C TYR A 147 21.27 2.55 3.13
N LEU A 148 20.24 2.16 2.38
CA LEU A 148 18.85 2.50 2.69
C LEU A 148 17.95 1.29 2.44
N VAL A 149 17.14 0.96 3.44
CA VAL A 149 16.02 0.03 3.34
C VAL A 149 14.73 0.81 3.54
N TRP A 150 13.88 0.72 2.54
CA TRP A 150 12.60 1.40 2.51
C TRP A 150 11.61 0.51 1.78
N THR A 151 10.43 1.03 1.55
CA THR A 151 9.40 0.32 0.81
C THR A 151 9.02 1.05 -0.42
N ARG A 152 8.70 0.28 -1.46
CA ARG A 152 8.34 0.87 -2.74
C ARG A 152 7.32 2.01 -2.55
N PRO A 153 7.68 3.26 -2.94
CA PRO A 153 6.72 4.35 -2.96
C PRO A 153 5.69 4.05 -4.05
N ASN A 154 4.40 4.24 -3.75
CA ASN A 154 3.33 4.04 -4.73
C ASN A 154 2.94 5.36 -5.42
N TRP A 155 2.97 6.48 -4.68
CA TRP A 155 2.62 7.82 -5.14
C TRP A 155 3.59 8.86 -4.54
N ARG A 156 3.78 10.00 -5.21
CA ARG A 156 4.30 11.22 -4.55
C ARG A 156 3.17 11.86 -3.77
N GLN A 157 3.47 12.39 -2.59
CA GLN A 157 2.48 13.04 -1.75
C GLN A 157 2.69 14.56 -1.82
N GLY A 158 1.59 15.29 -1.89
CA GLY A 158 1.58 16.75 -1.88
C GLY A 158 0.55 17.27 -0.91
N THR A 159 0.88 18.37 -0.22
CA THR A 159 0.05 19.00 0.82
C THR A 159 -1.21 19.65 0.26
N ILE A 160 -1.27 19.83 -1.07
CA ILE A 160 -2.33 20.55 -1.78
C ILE A 160 -3.09 19.62 -2.74
N GLU A 161 -2.39 18.82 -3.55
CA GLU A 161 -2.99 17.89 -4.53
C GLU A 161 -2.08 16.65 -4.72
N VAL A 162 -2.69 15.51 -5.04
CA VAL A 162 -1.96 14.31 -5.48
C VAL A 162 -1.44 14.55 -6.89
N ASN A 163 -0.12 14.47 -7.08
CA ASN A 163 0.48 14.49 -8.40
C ASN A 163 1.22 13.17 -8.68
N SER A 164 1.39 12.86 -9.96
CA SER A 164 2.09 11.67 -10.42
C SER A 164 3.60 11.86 -10.54
N ASP A 165 4.13 12.93 -9.94
CA ASP A 165 5.52 13.29 -10.12
C ASP A 165 6.44 12.27 -9.44
N PRO A 166 7.71 12.21 -9.85
CA PRO A 166 8.67 11.37 -9.18
C PRO A 166 8.93 11.78 -7.73
N THR A 167 9.29 10.79 -6.91
CA THR A 167 9.44 10.88 -5.47
C THR A 167 10.92 10.86 -5.05
N PRO A 168 11.41 11.85 -4.27
CA PRO A 168 12.77 11.84 -3.78
C PRO A 168 12.95 10.76 -2.70
N LEU A 169 13.96 9.91 -2.83
CA LEU A 169 14.37 8.98 -1.77
C LEU A 169 15.51 9.55 -0.95
N ILE A 170 16.47 10.22 -1.60
CA ILE A 170 17.61 10.86 -0.95
C ILE A 170 17.84 12.22 -1.61
N HIS A 171 17.81 13.30 -0.82
CA HIS A 171 17.97 14.67 -1.28
C HIS A 171 19.07 15.39 -0.50
N ALA A 172 19.97 16.06 -1.22
CA ALA A 172 21.03 16.87 -0.65
C ALA A 172 20.60 18.33 -0.54
N MET A 173 20.29 18.78 0.68
CA MET A 173 19.78 20.12 0.95
C MET A 173 20.73 21.23 0.52
N ALA A 174 22.04 21.02 0.72
CA ALA A 174 23.05 22.03 0.45
C ALA A 174 23.15 22.42 -1.04
N THR A 175 22.76 21.53 -1.95
CA THR A 175 22.78 21.77 -3.40
C THR A 175 21.40 21.73 -4.04
N GLY A 176 20.35 21.41 -3.30
CA GLY A 176 19.00 21.19 -3.83
C GLY A 176 18.94 20.03 -4.82
N THR A 177 19.85 19.04 -4.72
CA THR A 177 19.97 17.94 -5.69
C THR A 177 19.35 16.66 -5.13
N THR A 178 18.43 16.07 -5.88
CA THR A 178 17.92 14.72 -5.59
C THR A 178 18.93 13.67 -6.06
N ILE A 179 19.55 12.97 -5.10
CA ILE A 179 20.54 11.93 -5.37
C ILE A 179 19.84 10.69 -5.92
N VAL A 180 18.73 10.27 -5.31
CA VAL A 180 17.94 9.12 -5.78
C VAL A 180 16.48 9.50 -5.80
N GLN A 181 15.83 9.14 -6.89
CA GLN A 181 14.42 9.39 -7.13
C GLN A 181 13.75 8.08 -7.56
N ALA A 182 12.60 7.76 -6.97
CA ALA A 182 11.70 6.74 -7.48
C ALA A 182 10.66 7.41 -8.38
N ALA A 183 10.23 6.78 -9.47
CA ALA A 183 9.16 7.39 -10.25
C ALA A 183 7.79 7.23 -9.56
N GLY A 184 6.84 8.07 -9.98
CA GLY A 184 5.48 8.08 -9.47
C GLY A 184 4.60 6.90 -9.94
N PRO A 185 3.27 7.03 -9.80
CA PRO A 185 2.27 5.95 -9.97
C PRO A 185 2.24 5.32 -11.35
N ALA A 186 2.68 6.04 -12.39
CA ALA A 186 2.78 5.54 -13.76
C ALA A 186 3.87 4.48 -13.95
N GLY A 187 4.62 4.12 -12.91
CA GLY A 187 5.56 3.00 -12.93
C GLY A 187 6.81 3.32 -13.71
N GLY A 188 7.72 4.06 -13.08
CA GLY A 188 9.12 4.13 -13.48
C GLY A 188 9.97 3.75 -12.28
N GLY A 189 11.03 2.99 -12.48
CA GLY A 189 11.84 2.43 -11.40
C GLY A 189 12.63 3.48 -10.62
N LEU A 190 13.96 3.41 -10.67
CA LEU A 190 14.84 4.29 -9.91
C LEU A 190 15.73 5.09 -10.84
N VAL A 191 15.95 6.36 -10.51
CA VAL A 191 16.85 7.27 -11.22
C VAL A 191 17.85 7.85 -10.24
N LEU A 192 19.12 7.78 -10.60
CA LEU A 192 20.24 8.41 -9.90
C LEU A 192 20.47 9.82 -10.47
N PHE A 193 20.65 10.81 -9.59
CA PHE A 193 20.89 12.21 -9.91
C PHE A 193 19.89 12.80 -10.91
N ALA A 194 18.61 12.50 -10.70
CA ALA A 194 17.52 12.95 -11.56
C ALA A 194 17.54 14.48 -11.75
N GLY A 195 17.25 14.94 -12.97
CA GLY A 195 17.24 16.36 -13.32
C GLY A 195 18.62 16.99 -13.53
N THR A 196 19.71 16.21 -13.40
CA THR A 196 21.07 16.67 -13.70
C THR A 196 21.57 16.12 -15.04
N GLY A 197 22.66 16.69 -15.58
CA GLY A 197 23.34 16.14 -16.76
C GLY A 197 23.98 14.76 -16.54
N ALA A 198 24.05 14.27 -15.30
CA ALA A 198 24.56 12.94 -14.94
C ALA A 198 23.43 11.94 -14.58
N SER A 199 22.18 12.26 -14.94
CA SER A 199 21.02 11.41 -14.64
C SER A 199 21.15 10.02 -15.26
N ILE A 200 20.96 8.97 -14.47
CA ILE A 200 21.02 7.56 -14.91
C ILE A 200 19.80 6.80 -14.41
N VAL A 201 19.12 6.09 -15.30
CA VAL A 201 18.05 5.14 -14.93
C VAL A 201 18.71 3.87 -14.39
N LEU A 202 18.54 3.62 -13.09
CA LEU A 202 19.04 2.43 -12.39
C LEU A 202 18.17 1.21 -12.69
N THR A 203 16.86 1.42 -12.76
CA THR A 203 15.91 0.41 -13.24
C THR A 203 14.68 1.10 -13.81
N SER A 204 14.08 0.49 -14.84
CA SER A 204 12.81 0.95 -15.40
C SER A 204 11.61 0.49 -14.60
N THR A 205 11.76 -0.53 -13.74
CA THR A 205 10.70 -1.07 -12.89
C THR A 205 11.24 -1.43 -11.49
N LEU A 206 10.44 -1.20 -10.45
CA LEU A 206 10.72 -1.73 -9.11
C LEU A 206 9.88 -2.98 -8.89
N GLU A 207 10.53 -4.05 -8.41
CA GLU A 207 9.83 -5.29 -8.10
C GLU A 207 8.75 -5.07 -7.02
N ARG A 208 7.68 -5.87 -7.04
CA ARG A 208 6.60 -5.81 -6.03
C ARG A 208 7.01 -6.57 -4.76
N ARG A 209 8.08 -6.11 -4.10
CA ARG A 209 8.57 -6.65 -2.82
C ARG A 209 8.16 -5.74 -1.66
N HIS A 210 8.15 -6.28 -0.44
CA HIS A 210 7.81 -5.51 0.75
C HIS A 210 8.79 -4.38 0.99
N THR A 211 10.08 -4.69 0.91
CA THR A 211 11.16 -3.72 1.09
C THR A 211 12.10 -3.79 -0.09
N HIS A 212 12.74 -2.67 -0.38
CA HIS A 212 13.91 -2.59 -1.24
C HIS A 212 15.11 -2.15 -0.43
N ALA A 213 16.28 -2.58 -0.87
CA ALA A 213 17.55 -2.20 -0.31
C ALA A 213 18.42 -1.54 -1.39
N LEU A 214 18.99 -0.39 -1.06
CA LEU A 214 19.86 0.37 -1.95
C LEU A 214 21.20 0.58 -1.26
N ILE A 215 22.28 0.28 -1.99
CA ILE A 215 23.63 0.65 -1.60
C ILE A 215 24.16 1.62 -2.65
N LEU A 216 24.62 2.78 -2.21
CA LEU A 216 25.33 3.78 -3.02
C LEU A 216 26.76 3.89 -2.49
N ARG A 217 27.75 3.79 -3.37
CA ARG A 217 29.16 3.95 -2.99
C ARG A 217 29.84 4.92 -3.94
N ASN A 218 30.29 6.08 -3.44
CA ASN A 218 31.11 6.99 -4.22
C ASN A 218 32.59 6.75 -3.94
N THR A 219 33.35 6.52 -5.00
CA THR A 219 34.81 6.50 -4.98
C THR A 219 35.34 7.73 -5.74
N PRO A 220 36.06 8.66 -5.08
CA PRO A 220 36.59 9.86 -5.73
C PRO A 220 37.39 9.54 -6.99
N GLY A 221 37.10 10.27 -8.07
CA GLY A 221 37.72 10.05 -9.38
C GLY A 221 37.20 8.85 -10.17
N VAL A 222 36.34 8.01 -9.59
CA VAL A 222 35.70 6.86 -10.27
C VAL A 222 34.20 7.10 -10.45
N GLY A 223 33.52 7.57 -9.41
CA GLY A 223 32.07 7.81 -9.42
C GLY A 223 31.30 6.92 -8.43
N VAL A 224 29.99 6.84 -8.66
CA VAL A 224 29.02 6.14 -7.81
C VAL A 224 28.70 4.77 -8.38
N ASP A 225 28.93 3.74 -7.58
CA ASP A 225 28.40 2.40 -7.82
C ASP A 225 27.09 2.22 -7.05
N VAL A 226 26.15 1.49 -7.65
CA VAL A 226 24.81 1.30 -7.08
C VAL A 226 24.41 -0.17 -7.11
N TRP A 227 23.96 -0.67 -5.96
CA TRP A 227 23.32 -1.98 -5.84
C TRP A 227 21.87 -1.81 -5.39
N LEU A 228 20.96 -2.45 -6.10
CA LEU A 228 19.54 -2.55 -5.77
C LEU A 228 19.22 -4.02 -5.47
N ASP A 229 18.71 -4.30 -4.28
CA ASP A 229 18.29 -5.64 -3.85
C ASP A 229 19.39 -6.71 -4.07
N GLY A 230 20.63 -6.33 -3.76
CA GLY A 230 21.82 -7.18 -3.90
C GLY A 230 22.42 -7.23 -5.30
N VAL A 231 21.77 -6.64 -6.31
CA VAL A 231 22.24 -6.65 -7.71
C VAL A 231 22.87 -5.31 -8.05
N GLN A 232 24.08 -5.32 -8.60
CA GLN A 232 24.70 -4.09 -9.10
C GLN A 232 23.95 -3.58 -10.33
N VAL A 233 23.40 -2.38 -10.25
CA VAL A 233 22.58 -1.74 -11.29
C VAL A 233 23.26 -0.53 -11.93
N ALA A 234 24.32 0.00 -11.31
CA ALA A 234 25.20 0.98 -11.93
C ALA A 234 26.64 0.86 -11.41
N GLN A 235 27.59 1.26 -12.24
CA GLN A 235 29.02 1.28 -11.91
C GLN A 235 29.66 2.57 -12.44
N GLY A 236 30.45 3.25 -11.60
CA GLY A 236 31.19 4.46 -11.99
C GLY A 236 30.30 5.60 -12.52
N ALA A 237 29.07 5.72 -12.03
CA ALA A 237 28.18 6.82 -12.40
C ALA A 237 28.79 8.16 -11.99
N VAL A 238 28.78 9.17 -12.87
CA VAL A 238 29.31 10.49 -12.53
C VAL A 238 28.52 11.06 -11.34
N ASN A 239 29.24 11.47 -10.28
CA ASN A 239 28.65 12.24 -9.19
C ASN A 239 28.65 13.72 -9.58
N PRO A 240 27.50 14.33 -9.92
CA PRO A 240 27.42 15.72 -10.39
C PRO A 240 27.54 16.74 -9.24
N LEU A 241 27.60 16.27 -7.98
CA LEU A 241 27.75 17.14 -6.84
C LEU A 241 29.14 17.79 -6.81
N GLY A 242 29.22 18.95 -6.14
CA GLY A 242 30.50 19.61 -5.89
C GLY A 242 31.50 18.72 -5.15
N ALA A 243 32.78 19.11 -5.14
CA ALA A 243 33.85 18.31 -4.53
C ALA A 243 33.53 17.90 -3.07
N SER A 244 32.90 18.79 -2.32
CA SER A 244 32.38 18.56 -0.98
C SER A 244 31.00 19.22 -0.90
N VAL A 245 30.03 18.48 -0.37
CA VAL A 245 28.65 18.91 -0.12
C VAL A 245 28.29 18.52 1.32
N PRO A 246 28.92 19.17 2.32
CA PRO A 246 28.63 18.88 3.71
C PRO A 246 27.28 19.51 4.05
N GLY A 247 26.33 18.72 4.53
CA GLY A 247 25.02 19.26 4.83
C GLY A 247 24.05 18.25 5.40
N GLN A 248 22.80 18.70 5.51
CA GLN A 248 21.66 17.85 5.83
C GLN A 248 21.29 17.04 4.58
N LEU A 249 21.14 15.74 4.75
CA LEU A 249 20.42 14.91 3.79
C LEU A 249 18.99 14.73 4.27
N LEU A 250 18.04 14.86 3.35
CA LEU A 250 16.67 14.42 3.59
C LEU A 250 16.48 13.05 2.96
N LEU A 251 15.93 12.13 3.75
CA LEU A 251 15.39 10.88 3.27
C LEU A 251 13.90 11.08 3.05
N PHE A 252 13.40 10.58 1.92
CA PHE A 252 11.97 10.60 1.59
C PHE A 252 11.34 11.99 1.45
N HIS A 253 12.15 13.04 1.29
CA HIS A 253 11.66 14.42 1.18
C HIS A 253 12.63 15.31 0.37
N ASP A 254 12.16 16.33 -0.36
CA ASP A 254 13.01 17.28 -1.13
C ASP A 254 12.95 18.75 -0.65
N ASN A 255 12.32 18.99 0.50
CA ASN A 255 12.12 20.30 1.13
C ASN A 255 11.18 21.26 0.36
N THR A 256 10.32 20.71 -0.50
CA THR A 256 9.21 21.44 -1.11
C THR A 256 7.87 21.06 -0.48
N ILE A 257 6.82 21.85 -0.73
CA ILE A 257 5.42 21.63 -0.27
C ILE A 257 4.80 20.34 -0.87
N GLN A 258 5.51 19.65 -1.75
CA GLN A 258 5.10 18.37 -2.32
C GLN A 258 6.26 17.37 -2.30
N GLY A 259 7.13 17.48 -1.31
CA GLY A 259 8.41 16.80 -1.30
C GLY A 259 8.36 15.36 -0.83
N SER A 260 7.31 14.95 -0.11
CA SER A 260 7.28 13.67 0.60
C SER A 260 7.13 12.44 -0.29
N ALA A 261 7.75 11.35 0.16
CA ALA A 261 7.58 10.02 -0.37
C ALA A 261 6.56 9.20 0.43
N GLN A 262 5.63 8.56 -0.28
CA GLN A 262 4.71 7.58 0.31
C GLN A 262 5.40 6.23 0.57
N CYS A 263 6.44 6.23 1.42
CA CYS A 263 7.17 5.03 1.79
C CYS A 263 7.59 5.04 3.24
N TRP A 264 7.69 3.86 3.83
CA TRP A 264 8.13 3.76 5.21
C TRP A 264 9.62 3.51 5.29
N PHE A 265 10.23 4.06 6.33
CA PHE A 265 11.62 3.83 6.69
C PHE A 265 11.77 2.50 7.45
N HIS A 266 12.82 1.73 7.11
CA HIS A 266 13.19 0.52 7.85
C HIS A 266 14.59 0.60 8.44
N GLU A 267 15.59 0.88 7.61
CA GLU A 267 16.97 0.87 8.05
C GLU A 267 17.79 1.82 7.16
N ALA A 268 18.78 2.46 7.75
CA ALA A 268 19.82 3.14 6.99
C ALA A 268 21.15 2.99 7.71
N ALA A 269 22.23 2.98 6.94
CA ALA A 269 23.59 2.99 7.47
C ALA A 269 24.49 3.82 6.56
N CYS A 270 25.55 4.39 7.13
CA CYS A 270 26.49 5.18 6.36
C CYS A 270 27.94 5.01 6.81
N TRP A 271 28.85 5.19 5.86
CA TRP A 271 30.30 5.18 6.06
C TRP A 271 30.91 6.41 5.41
N LYS A 272 31.87 7.04 6.09
CA LYS A 272 32.67 8.17 5.55
C LYS A 272 33.84 7.69 4.67
N ARG A 273 33.63 6.54 4.02
CA ARG A 273 34.54 5.93 3.06
C ARG A 273 33.78 5.07 2.06
N ALA A 274 34.43 4.76 0.95
CA ALA A 274 33.98 3.74 0.01
C ALA A 274 34.31 2.37 0.60
N ILE A 275 33.30 1.58 0.94
CA ILE A 275 33.51 0.22 1.43
C ILE A 275 33.93 -0.71 0.28
N ASP A 276 34.77 -1.70 0.58
CA ASP A 276 35.35 -2.59 -0.43
C ASP A 276 34.36 -3.67 -0.91
N ALA A 277 34.79 -4.54 -1.83
CA ALA A 277 33.92 -5.57 -2.39
C ALA A 277 33.47 -6.64 -1.37
N VAL A 278 34.31 -6.96 -0.38
CA VAL A 278 33.98 -7.93 0.68
C VAL A 278 32.94 -7.33 1.62
N GLU A 279 33.10 -6.04 1.92
CA GLU A 279 32.17 -5.28 2.75
C GLU A 279 30.83 -5.04 2.03
N ILE A 280 30.83 -4.80 0.71
CA ILE A 280 29.61 -4.78 -0.10
C ILE A 280 28.90 -6.13 -0.02
N SER A 281 29.60 -7.25 -0.16
CA SER A 281 28.99 -8.59 -0.02
C SER A 281 28.37 -8.77 1.37
N THR A 282 29.06 -8.34 2.42
CA THR A 282 28.56 -8.39 3.80
C THR A 282 27.30 -7.53 3.97
N LEU A 283 27.27 -6.34 3.36
CA LEU A 283 26.11 -5.45 3.40
C LEU A 283 24.94 -6.01 2.60
N ILE A 284 25.18 -6.74 1.51
CA ILE A 284 24.16 -7.49 0.76
C ILE A 284 23.59 -8.61 1.64
N ASP A 285 24.44 -9.34 2.37
CA ASP A 285 23.98 -10.37 3.31
C ASP A 285 23.12 -9.78 4.45
N CYS A 286 23.38 -8.53 4.88
CA CYS A 286 22.53 -7.81 5.83
C CYS A 286 21.09 -7.63 5.32
N GLN A 287 20.91 -7.53 3.99
CA GLN A 287 19.60 -7.31 3.37
C GLN A 287 18.66 -8.51 3.55
N ALA A 288 19.19 -9.71 3.78
CA ALA A 288 18.39 -10.92 3.99
C ALA A 288 17.40 -10.79 5.16
N ARG A 289 17.69 -9.93 6.14
CA ARG A 289 16.75 -9.57 7.22
C ARG A 289 15.45 -8.95 6.70
N TRP A 290 15.52 -8.26 5.56
CA TRP A 290 14.43 -7.47 4.98
C TRP A 290 13.78 -8.16 3.78
N VAL A 291 14.40 -9.18 3.20
CA VAL A 291 13.84 -9.97 2.11
C VAL A 291 12.64 -10.80 2.62
N LEU A 292 11.50 -10.14 2.72
CA LEU A 292 10.20 -10.78 2.79
C LEU A 292 9.83 -11.06 1.33
N GLY A 293 9.52 -12.32 1.00
CA GLY A 293 9.25 -12.77 -0.38
C GLY A 293 8.17 -11.95 -1.11
N ALA A 294 7.85 -12.34 -2.35
CA ALA A 294 6.89 -11.61 -3.19
C ALA A 294 5.64 -11.16 -2.41
N ARG A 295 5.29 -9.87 -2.52
CA ARG A 295 4.12 -9.29 -1.87
C ARG A 295 2.90 -10.12 -2.24
N ARG A 296 2.10 -10.49 -1.24
CA ARG A 296 0.74 -10.99 -1.46
C ARG A 296 -0.22 -9.93 -0.96
N GLY A 297 -0.79 -9.15 -1.87
CA GLY A 297 -1.90 -8.28 -1.53
C GLY A 297 -3.11 -9.15 -1.17
N VAL A 298 -3.96 -8.69 -0.24
CA VAL A 298 -5.19 -9.40 0.14
C VAL A 298 -6.41 -8.90 -0.65
N ASN A 299 -6.31 -8.41 -1.89
CA ASN A 299 -7.22 -7.36 -2.38
C ASN A 299 -8.68 -7.78 -2.32
N LEU A 300 -9.48 -6.90 -1.74
CA LEU A 300 -10.92 -7.03 -1.68
C LEU A 300 -11.48 -6.28 -2.89
N LEU A 301 -12.07 -7.00 -3.84
CA LEU A 301 -12.95 -6.34 -4.80
C LEU A 301 -14.27 -6.06 -4.09
N VAL A 302 -14.47 -4.80 -3.72
CA VAL A 302 -15.74 -4.36 -3.15
C VAL A 302 -16.69 -4.02 -4.28
N MET A 303 -17.84 -4.68 -4.32
CA MET A 303 -18.92 -4.34 -5.25
C MET A 303 -20.24 -4.18 -4.50
N GLY A 304 -21.14 -3.37 -5.01
CA GLY A 304 -22.44 -3.12 -4.39
C GLY A 304 -22.73 -1.64 -4.21
N GLN A 305 -23.75 -1.35 -3.41
CA GLN A 305 -24.44 -0.06 -3.33
C GLN A 305 -24.51 0.44 -1.86
N SER A 306 -24.45 1.78 -1.67
CA SER A 306 -24.66 2.63 -0.45
C SER A 306 -23.95 2.25 0.85
N ASN A 307 -23.55 3.23 1.69
CA ASN A 307 -22.75 3.18 2.94
C ASN A 307 -21.46 2.31 2.99
N ALA A 308 -21.31 1.36 2.07
CA ALA A 308 -20.11 0.65 1.69
C ALA A 308 -19.00 1.60 1.24
N GLU A 309 -19.38 2.70 0.59
CA GLU A 309 -18.51 3.82 0.31
C GLU A 309 -17.89 4.36 1.62
N TRP A 310 -18.67 4.61 2.66
CA TRP A 310 -18.14 5.02 3.97
C TRP A 310 -17.34 3.91 4.67
N PHE A 311 -17.76 2.65 4.56
CA PHE A 311 -17.00 1.51 5.09
C PHE A 311 -15.61 1.39 4.45
N THR A 312 -15.53 1.56 3.13
CA THR A 312 -14.28 1.52 2.35
C THR A 312 -13.44 2.77 2.55
N GLN A 313 -14.04 3.96 2.60
CA GLN A 313 -13.35 5.21 2.89
C GLN A 313 -12.78 5.26 4.32
N ALA A 314 -13.51 4.77 5.33
CA ALA A 314 -13.11 4.88 6.74
C ALA A 314 -12.25 3.71 7.26
N SER A 315 -12.51 2.47 6.84
CA SER A 315 -11.92 1.29 7.49
C SER A 315 -10.72 0.71 6.73
N ALA A 316 -10.73 0.76 5.40
CA ALA A 316 -9.62 0.28 4.59
C ALA A 316 -8.44 1.25 4.65
N SER A 317 -8.70 2.56 4.52
CA SER A 317 -7.70 3.62 4.66
C SER A 317 -7.06 3.62 6.05
N LEU A 318 -7.84 3.38 7.12
CA LEU A 318 -7.33 3.30 8.49
C LEU A 318 -6.48 2.04 8.74
N ALA A 319 -6.91 0.86 8.27
CA ALA A 319 -6.11 -0.36 8.38
C ALA A 319 -4.81 -0.30 7.56
N LEU A 320 -4.85 0.41 6.42
CA LEU A 320 -3.68 0.73 5.62
C LEU A 320 -2.75 1.71 6.37
N ALA A 321 -3.29 2.82 6.87
CA ALA A 321 -2.56 3.87 7.60
C ALA A 321 -1.90 3.34 8.88
N GLN A 322 -2.55 2.44 9.62
CA GLN A 322 -2.03 1.86 10.87
C GLN A 322 -1.01 0.72 10.65
N GLY A 323 -0.57 0.47 9.42
CA GLY A 323 0.38 -0.61 9.10
C GLY A 323 -0.17 -2.02 9.29
N VAL A 324 -1.48 -2.16 9.60
CA VAL A 324 -2.18 -3.44 9.77
C VAL A 324 -2.36 -4.17 8.44
N ALA A 325 -2.37 -3.45 7.33
CA ALA A 325 -2.19 -4.02 6.00
C ALA A 325 -1.38 -3.04 5.18
N TRP A 326 -0.26 -3.46 4.59
CA TRP A 326 0.59 -2.50 3.87
C TRP A 326 0.35 -2.51 2.38
N TYR A 327 -0.93 -2.51 2.00
CA TYR A 327 -1.45 -2.92 0.71
C TYR A 327 -1.69 -4.44 0.67
N LEU A 328 -2.87 -4.82 1.11
CA LEU A 328 -3.85 -5.22 0.12
C LEU A 328 -3.60 -4.41 -1.16
N GLY A 329 -3.25 -4.97 -2.32
CA GLY A 329 -3.56 -4.33 -3.61
C GLY A 329 -5.06 -4.06 -3.81
N ALA A 330 -5.79 -3.74 -2.75
CA ALA A 330 -6.97 -2.94 -2.85
C ALA A 330 -6.63 -1.79 -3.79
N ALA A 331 -7.06 -1.92 -5.04
CA ALA A 331 -8.17 -1.15 -5.55
C ALA A 331 -9.09 -0.74 -4.38
N ALA A 332 -8.59 0.12 -3.50
CA ALA A 332 -9.40 0.79 -2.53
C ALA A 332 -10.28 1.67 -3.40
N TRP A 333 -11.59 1.57 -3.24
CA TRP A 333 -12.53 2.40 -3.99
C TRP A 333 -12.04 3.86 -4.08
N GLY A 334 -11.57 4.41 -2.97
CA GLY A 334 -10.99 5.76 -2.89
C GLY A 334 -9.85 6.04 -3.90
N SER A 335 -8.96 5.08 -4.19
CA SER A 335 -7.78 5.33 -5.04
C SER A 335 -8.12 5.43 -6.51
N THR A 336 -9.21 4.78 -6.90
CA THR A 336 -9.74 4.88 -8.25
C THR A 336 -10.96 5.77 -8.32
N SER A 337 -11.54 6.21 -7.20
CA SER A 337 -12.86 6.87 -7.18
C SER A 337 -12.88 8.14 -8.04
N LEU A 338 -11.78 8.91 -8.03
CA LEU A 338 -11.61 10.12 -8.84
C LEU A 338 -11.39 9.86 -10.34
N GLN A 339 -10.83 8.70 -10.69
CA GLN A 339 -10.61 8.27 -12.09
C GLN A 339 -11.75 7.39 -12.62
N SER A 340 -12.58 6.90 -11.69
CA SER A 340 -13.80 6.14 -11.90
C SER A 340 -15.00 7.07 -11.97
N GLY A 341 -16.08 6.63 -12.59
CA GLY A 341 -17.32 7.38 -12.57
C GLY A 341 -18.25 7.02 -13.72
N ASP A 342 -19.49 7.49 -13.58
CA ASP A 342 -20.57 7.22 -14.54
C ASP A 342 -20.57 8.23 -15.70
N TYR A 343 -19.77 9.29 -15.56
CA TYR A 343 -19.69 10.42 -16.50
C TYR A 343 -18.52 10.30 -17.50
N ILE A 344 -17.70 9.25 -17.38
CA ILE A 344 -16.60 8.94 -18.30
C ILE A 344 -17.05 7.84 -19.27
N SER A 345 -16.53 7.86 -20.50
CA SER A 345 -16.86 6.85 -21.52
C SER A 345 -15.61 6.05 -21.92
N PRO A 346 -15.58 4.71 -21.68
CA PRO A 346 -16.60 3.93 -20.98
C PRO A 346 -16.65 4.26 -19.47
N ALA A 347 -17.80 3.99 -18.84
CA ALA A 347 -17.90 4.03 -17.39
C ALA A 347 -16.98 2.96 -16.79
N ARG A 348 -16.30 3.26 -15.69
CA ARG A 348 -15.32 2.37 -15.04
C ARG A 348 -15.45 2.49 -13.54
N TYR A 349 -15.97 1.48 -12.86
CA TYR A 349 -16.06 1.44 -11.40
C TYR A 349 -16.29 0.01 -10.90
N SER A 350 -15.93 -0.25 -9.65
CA SER A 350 -16.27 -1.49 -8.93
C SER A 350 -17.42 -1.29 -7.94
N LEU A 351 -17.72 -0.06 -7.53
CA LEU A 351 -18.76 0.34 -6.58
C LEU A 351 -19.61 1.47 -7.18
N ILE A 352 -20.92 1.46 -6.97
CA ILE A 352 -21.82 2.53 -7.44
C ILE A 352 -23.02 2.68 -6.51
N ALA A 353 -23.39 3.93 -6.21
CA ALA A 353 -24.56 4.22 -5.38
C ALA A 353 -25.85 4.25 -6.21
N GLY A 354 -26.97 3.84 -5.61
CA GLY A 354 -28.30 3.97 -6.22
C GLY A 354 -28.72 2.89 -7.24
N HIS A 355 -27.88 1.91 -7.57
CA HIS A 355 -28.16 0.91 -8.62
C HIS A 355 -28.39 -0.51 -8.06
N PRO A 356 -29.37 -1.29 -8.57
CA PRO A 356 -29.64 -2.65 -8.09
C PRO A 356 -28.71 -3.70 -8.72
N ILE A 357 -28.58 -4.86 -8.07
CA ILE A 357 -27.87 -6.04 -8.62
C ILE A 357 -28.46 -6.44 -9.97
N SER A 358 -29.78 -6.32 -10.14
CA SER A 358 -30.44 -6.62 -11.41
C SER A 358 -31.71 -5.79 -11.60
N ASN A 359 -32.17 -5.67 -12.84
CA ASN A 359 -33.48 -5.10 -13.20
C ASN A 359 -34.67 -6.05 -12.89
N SER A 360 -34.48 -7.07 -12.03
CA SER A 360 -35.52 -8.07 -11.71
C SER A 360 -36.41 -7.69 -10.53
N SER A 361 -36.04 -6.66 -9.75
CA SER A 361 -36.90 -6.02 -8.78
C SER A 361 -37.54 -4.79 -9.42
N PRO A 362 -38.84 -4.51 -9.18
CA PRO A 362 -39.34 -3.15 -9.19
C PRO A 362 -38.93 -2.54 -7.84
N PRO A 363 -37.80 -1.82 -7.73
CA PRO A 363 -37.47 -1.21 -6.46
C PRO A 363 -38.55 -0.19 -6.08
N LEU A 364 -38.79 -0.03 -4.77
CA LEU A 364 -39.55 1.13 -4.25
C LEU A 364 -38.94 2.46 -4.69
N PHE A 365 -37.66 2.44 -5.08
CA PHE A 365 -36.91 3.53 -5.71
C PHE A 365 -36.51 3.14 -7.14
N PRO A 366 -37.32 3.46 -8.17
CA PRO A 366 -37.01 3.14 -9.57
C PRO A 366 -35.60 3.62 -9.90
N PRO A 367 -34.73 2.80 -10.53
CA PRO A 367 -33.51 3.32 -11.09
C PRO A 367 -33.93 4.38 -12.12
N GLY A 368 -33.30 5.56 -12.09
CA GLY A 368 -33.56 6.59 -13.09
C GLY A 368 -33.49 5.98 -14.48
N ALA A 369 -34.41 6.36 -15.37
CA ALA A 369 -34.54 5.75 -16.69
C ALA A 369 -33.18 5.72 -17.42
N GLY A 370 -32.57 4.54 -17.52
CA GLY A 370 -31.42 4.28 -18.39
C GLY A 370 -30.10 3.84 -17.73
N ASN A 371 -29.88 4.04 -16.42
CA ASN A 371 -28.60 3.72 -15.76
C ASN A 371 -28.89 3.14 -14.37
N GLY A 372 -28.36 2.01 -13.91
CA GLY A 372 -27.53 0.94 -14.45
C GLY A 372 -27.72 -0.28 -13.53
N THR A 373 -27.39 -1.49 -14.00
CA THR A 373 -27.56 -2.73 -13.22
C THR A 373 -26.36 -3.63 -13.42
N PHE A 374 -25.98 -4.40 -12.39
CA PHE A 374 -24.88 -5.36 -12.52
C PHE A 374 -25.24 -6.54 -13.43
N LEU A 375 -26.48 -7.02 -13.36
CA LEU A 375 -27.03 -8.11 -14.19
C LEU A 375 -28.28 -7.66 -14.95
N THR A 376 -28.38 -8.09 -16.21
CA THR A 376 -29.60 -7.92 -17.01
C THR A 376 -30.44 -9.20 -16.95
N ASN A 377 -31.59 -9.11 -16.27
CA ASN A 377 -32.71 -10.03 -16.43
C ASN A 377 -33.38 -9.77 -17.79
N PRO A 378 -33.45 -10.77 -18.68
CA PRO A 378 -34.11 -10.64 -19.98
C PRO A 378 -35.63 -10.52 -19.91
N GLY A 379 -36.26 -10.74 -18.74
CA GLY A 379 -37.71 -10.59 -18.55
C GLY A 379 -38.55 -11.73 -19.14
N ASP A 380 -37.91 -12.84 -19.53
CA ASP A 380 -38.55 -14.02 -20.13
C ASP A 380 -38.89 -15.13 -19.11
N GLY A 381 -38.69 -14.87 -17.82
CA GLY A 381 -38.88 -15.83 -16.74
C GLY A 381 -37.72 -16.83 -16.56
N SER A 382 -36.62 -16.67 -17.30
CA SER A 382 -35.42 -17.49 -17.15
C SER A 382 -34.76 -17.32 -15.78
N SER A 383 -34.16 -18.41 -15.29
CA SER A 383 -33.38 -18.37 -14.06
C SER A 383 -32.15 -17.47 -14.20
N PRO A 384 -31.65 -16.87 -13.10
CA PRO A 384 -30.45 -16.03 -13.12
C PRO A 384 -29.19 -16.68 -13.69
N ALA A 385 -29.10 -18.02 -13.74
CA ALA A 385 -27.93 -18.73 -14.25
C ALA A 385 -27.55 -18.31 -15.70
N GLY A 386 -28.52 -17.87 -16.51
CA GLY A 386 -28.31 -17.44 -17.89
C GLY A 386 -28.08 -15.94 -18.09
N TRP A 387 -28.24 -15.11 -17.05
CA TRP A 387 -28.20 -13.65 -17.20
C TRP A 387 -26.79 -13.14 -17.52
N SER A 388 -26.67 -12.02 -18.23
CA SER A 388 -25.38 -11.41 -18.56
C SER A 388 -25.11 -10.17 -17.71
N PHE A 389 -23.88 -9.65 -17.77
CA PHE A 389 -23.57 -8.34 -17.23
C PHE A 389 -24.48 -7.28 -17.85
N GLY A 390 -25.13 -6.49 -16.99
CA GLY A 390 -25.78 -5.23 -17.35
C GLY A 390 -24.77 -4.08 -17.40
N PRO A 391 -25.23 -2.84 -17.58
CA PRO A 391 -24.36 -1.66 -17.71
C PRO A 391 -23.29 -1.52 -16.61
N ASP A 392 -23.62 -1.81 -15.35
CA ASP A 392 -22.67 -1.70 -14.22
C ASP A 392 -21.67 -2.86 -14.21
N GLY A 393 -22.11 -4.03 -14.67
CA GLY A 393 -21.23 -5.18 -14.89
C GLY A 393 -20.23 -4.93 -16.03
N GLN A 394 -20.64 -4.17 -17.06
CA GLN A 394 -19.75 -3.71 -18.12
C GLN A 394 -18.78 -2.65 -17.61
N ALA A 395 -19.23 -1.74 -16.74
CA ALA A 395 -18.36 -0.77 -16.09
C ALA A 395 -17.31 -1.45 -15.19
N LEU A 396 -17.70 -2.51 -14.47
CA LEU A 396 -16.77 -3.36 -13.72
C LEU A 396 -15.75 -4.05 -14.66
N THR A 397 -16.21 -4.52 -15.82
CA THR A 397 -15.31 -5.13 -16.81
C THR A 397 -14.29 -4.11 -17.31
N ALA A 398 -14.72 -2.90 -17.64
CA ALA A 398 -13.84 -1.81 -18.08
C ALA A 398 -12.93 -1.28 -16.96
N TYR A 399 -13.35 -1.41 -15.70
CA TYR A 399 -12.54 -1.09 -14.53
C TYR A 399 -11.36 -2.07 -14.36
N LEU A 400 -11.62 -3.37 -14.55
CA LEU A 400 -10.68 -4.46 -14.29
C LEU A 400 -9.82 -4.85 -15.50
N THR A 401 -10.33 -4.68 -16.72
CA THR A 401 -9.76 -5.33 -17.91
C THR A 401 -9.64 -4.39 -19.10
N GLY A 402 -8.73 -4.73 -20.02
CA GLY A 402 -8.52 -3.98 -21.26
C GLY A 402 -7.54 -2.82 -21.13
N ALA A 403 -7.31 -2.11 -22.24
CA ALA A 403 -6.31 -1.04 -22.34
C ALA A 403 -6.64 0.23 -21.51
N GLN A 404 -7.86 0.31 -20.99
CA GLN A 404 -8.38 1.44 -20.21
C GLN A 404 -8.69 1.06 -18.75
N ALA A 405 -8.26 -0.14 -18.32
CA ALA A 405 -8.43 -0.60 -16.94
C ALA A 405 -7.79 0.37 -15.96
N LEU A 406 -8.46 0.62 -14.83
CA LEU A 406 -7.93 1.41 -13.73
C LEU A 406 -7.09 0.55 -12.77
N VAL A 407 -7.31 -0.77 -12.79
CA VAL A 407 -6.52 -1.74 -12.04
C VAL A 407 -5.42 -2.27 -12.95
N SER A 408 -4.16 -2.16 -12.53
CA SER A 408 -3.06 -2.76 -13.28
C SER A 408 -3.19 -4.29 -13.27
N SER A 409 -2.71 -4.98 -14.32
CA SER A 409 -2.70 -6.45 -14.35
C SER A 409 -1.96 -7.06 -13.15
N SER A 410 -0.96 -6.33 -12.62
CA SER A 410 -0.24 -6.74 -11.43
C SER A 410 -1.07 -6.59 -10.14
N ASP A 411 -1.98 -5.62 -10.06
CA ASP A 411 -2.90 -5.47 -8.92
C ASP A 411 -4.11 -6.41 -9.03
N GLU A 412 -4.58 -6.70 -10.24
CA GLU A 412 -5.61 -7.70 -10.50
C GLU A 412 -5.23 -9.07 -9.93
N SER A 413 -3.95 -9.45 -10.08
CA SER A 413 -3.43 -10.73 -9.59
C SER A 413 -3.64 -10.94 -8.08
N ASP A 414 -3.60 -9.86 -7.30
CA ASP A 414 -3.72 -9.87 -5.85
C ASP A 414 -5.21 -9.87 -5.36
N ILE A 415 -6.21 -9.78 -6.25
CA ILE A 415 -7.67 -9.86 -5.91
C ILE A 415 -8.09 -11.28 -5.60
N VAL A 416 -8.01 -11.65 -4.32
CA VAL A 416 -8.26 -13.02 -3.86
C VAL A 416 -9.60 -13.19 -3.13
N PHE A 417 -10.37 -12.12 -2.93
CA PHE A 417 -11.71 -12.21 -2.35
C PHE A 417 -12.69 -11.21 -2.99
N LEU A 418 -13.97 -11.60 -3.00
CA LEU A 418 -15.08 -10.69 -3.30
C LEU A 418 -15.72 -10.20 -1.99
N LEU A 419 -16.06 -8.91 -1.91
CA LEU A 419 -16.76 -8.33 -0.77
C LEU A 419 -18.00 -7.56 -1.22
N TRP A 420 -19.19 -7.99 -0.82
CA TRP A 420 -20.45 -7.30 -1.16
C TRP A 420 -21.20 -6.81 0.07
N PRO A 421 -20.92 -5.58 0.50
CA PRO A 421 -21.36 -5.07 1.78
C PRO A 421 -22.85 -4.78 1.89
N TRP A 422 -23.55 -4.34 0.82
CA TRP A 422 -24.99 -4.01 0.83
C TRP A 422 -25.54 -3.61 -0.55
N SER A 423 -26.87 -3.66 -0.71
CA SER A 423 -27.64 -3.00 -1.77
C SER A 423 -29.00 -2.50 -1.24
N GLU A 424 -29.17 -1.18 -1.18
CA GLU A 424 -30.36 -0.44 -0.73
C GLU A 424 -31.54 -0.59 -1.71
N GLN A 425 -31.30 -0.64 -3.03
CA GLN A 425 -32.39 -0.85 -3.99
C GLN A 425 -32.92 -2.29 -3.88
N ASP A 426 -32.03 -3.27 -3.76
CA ASP A 426 -32.43 -4.67 -3.54
C ASP A 426 -32.96 -4.91 -2.11
N SER A 427 -32.76 -3.93 -1.23
CA SER A 427 -33.22 -3.96 0.15
C SER A 427 -34.76 -3.95 0.29
N THR A 428 -35.43 -3.60 -0.81
CA THR A 428 -36.88 -3.48 -0.89
C THR A 428 -37.54 -4.70 -1.54
N MET A 429 -36.74 -5.71 -1.92
CA MET A 429 -37.25 -6.89 -2.61
C MET A 429 -38.12 -7.73 -1.67
N PRO A 430 -39.30 -8.25 -2.08
CA PRO A 430 -40.15 -9.10 -1.23
C PRO A 430 -39.50 -10.43 -0.80
N TYR A 431 -39.85 -10.96 0.39
CA TYR A 431 -39.34 -12.26 0.90
C TYR A 431 -39.58 -13.41 -0.05
N ALA A 432 -40.73 -13.40 -0.74
CA ALA A 432 -41.07 -14.39 -1.74
C ALA A 432 -40.01 -14.52 -2.85
N ASN A 433 -39.24 -13.46 -3.12
CA ASN A 433 -38.23 -13.41 -4.18
C ASN A 433 -36.81 -13.79 -3.70
N LYS A 434 -36.68 -14.34 -2.49
CA LYS A 434 -35.39 -14.80 -1.93
C LYS A 434 -34.61 -15.72 -2.88
N ALA A 435 -35.28 -16.66 -3.56
CA ALA A 435 -34.61 -17.59 -4.48
C ALA A 435 -34.03 -16.86 -5.71
N LEU A 436 -34.77 -15.88 -6.24
CA LEU A 436 -34.33 -15.03 -7.35
C LEU A 436 -33.09 -14.22 -6.96
N TYR A 437 -33.14 -13.54 -5.81
CA TYR A 437 -32.01 -12.76 -5.28
C TYR A 437 -30.74 -13.60 -5.10
N LYS A 438 -30.87 -14.79 -4.50
CA LYS A 438 -29.75 -15.73 -4.34
C LYS A 438 -29.15 -16.17 -5.67
N GLY A 439 -30.01 -16.44 -6.65
CA GLY A 439 -29.59 -16.79 -8.01
C GLY A 439 -28.81 -15.65 -8.67
N SER A 440 -29.29 -14.41 -8.54
CA SER A 440 -28.62 -13.21 -9.08
C SER A 440 -27.24 -13.01 -8.46
N ILE A 441 -27.11 -13.14 -7.15
CA ILE A 441 -25.82 -13.05 -6.44
C ILE A 441 -24.84 -14.11 -6.93
N SER A 442 -25.29 -15.36 -6.99
CA SER A 442 -24.45 -16.48 -7.42
C SER A 442 -23.98 -16.29 -8.87
N ARG A 443 -24.88 -15.78 -9.73
CA ARG A 443 -24.56 -15.45 -11.13
C ARG A 443 -23.52 -14.33 -11.22
N LEU A 444 -23.74 -13.23 -10.51
CA LEU A 444 -22.82 -12.11 -10.49
C LEU A 444 -21.44 -12.57 -10.02
N ALA A 445 -21.36 -13.43 -9.00
CA ALA A 445 -20.10 -13.90 -8.44
C ALA A 445 -19.38 -14.78 -9.46
N GLY A 446 -20.12 -15.65 -10.15
CA GLY A 446 -19.61 -16.47 -11.25
C GLY A 446 -19.08 -15.64 -12.42
N LEU A 447 -19.80 -14.59 -12.84
CA LEU A 447 -19.37 -13.69 -13.90
C LEU A 447 -18.14 -12.88 -13.50
N THR A 448 -18.11 -12.32 -12.28
CA THR A 448 -16.94 -11.61 -11.76
C THR A 448 -15.74 -12.53 -11.71
N ARG A 449 -15.87 -13.75 -11.18
CA ARG A 449 -14.82 -14.79 -11.19
C ARG A 449 -14.29 -15.10 -12.59
N ALA A 450 -15.16 -15.14 -13.59
CA ALA A 450 -14.76 -15.36 -14.97
C ALA A 450 -13.88 -14.23 -15.53
N LEU A 451 -14.05 -12.99 -15.08
CA LEU A 451 -13.15 -11.87 -15.44
C LEU A 451 -11.70 -12.13 -15.00
N PHE A 452 -11.51 -12.83 -13.87
CA PHE A 452 -10.19 -13.18 -13.32
C PHE A 452 -9.72 -14.58 -13.73
N ASN A 453 -10.54 -15.35 -14.46
CA ASN A 453 -10.32 -16.78 -14.70
C ASN A 453 -10.07 -17.59 -13.40
N ARG A 454 -10.84 -17.29 -12.33
CA ARG A 454 -10.71 -17.92 -10.99
C ARG A 454 -11.94 -18.73 -10.63
N SER A 455 -11.76 -19.80 -9.87
CA SER A 455 -12.86 -20.58 -9.26
C SER A 455 -13.33 -19.97 -7.94
N ALA A 456 -14.43 -20.49 -7.38
CA ALA A 456 -14.92 -20.10 -6.06
C ALA A 456 -13.92 -20.40 -4.93
N ALA A 457 -13.13 -21.48 -5.06
CA ALA A 457 -12.07 -21.82 -4.10
C ALA A 457 -10.89 -20.85 -4.16
N GLN A 458 -10.59 -20.30 -5.34
CA GLN A 458 -9.49 -19.35 -5.54
C GLN A 458 -9.89 -17.89 -5.23
N MET A 459 -11.19 -17.58 -5.30
CA MET A 459 -11.73 -16.26 -4.99
C MET A 459 -13.11 -16.38 -4.32
N PRO A 460 -13.15 -16.63 -2.99
CA PRO A 460 -14.39 -16.77 -2.26
C PRO A 460 -15.04 -15.41 -1.97
N LEU A 461 -16.36 -15.43 -1.75
CA LEU A 461 -17.15 -14.27 -1.35
C LEU A 461 -17.14 -14.14 0.19
N LEU A 462 -16.50 -13.09 0.73
CA LEU A 462 -16.22 -12.93 2.17
C LEU A 462 -17.38 -12.31 2.97
N MET A 463 -18.25 -11.51 2.36
CA MET A 463 -19.38 -10.89 3.05
C MET A 463 -20.59 -10.77 2.15
N TRP A 464 -21.75 -11.08 2.72
CA TRP A 464 -23.05 -10.90 2.12
C TRP A 464 -23.92 -10.08 3.07
N SER A 465 -24.42 -8.95 2.60
CA SER A 465 -25.41 -8.15 3.31
C SER A 465 -26.72 -8.91 3.51
N ALA A 466 -27.38 -8.65 4.64
CA ALA A 466 -28.70 -9.18 4.95
C ALA A 466 -29.67 -8.94 3.78
N ILE A 467 -30.63 -9.84 3.59
CA ILE A 467 -31.78 -9.52 2.74
C ILE A 467 -32.73 -8.76 3.65
N PRO A 468 -32.89 -7.43 3.52
CA PRO A 468 -33.93 -6.75 4.23
C PRO A 468 -35.22 -6.93 3.44
N TYR A 469 -36.30 -7.09 4.18
CA TYR A 469 -37.62 -7.24 3.63
C TYR A 469 -38.49 -6.19 4.30
N GLU A 470 -39.17 -5.37 3.51
CA GLU A 470 -40.30 -4.63 4.02
C GLU A 470 -41.40 -5.62 4.40
N THR A 471 -41.90 -5.45 5.61
CA THR A 471 -43.14 -6.05 6.09
C THR A 471 -44.17 -4.94 6.25
N ASP A 472 -45.45 -5.28 6.33
CA ASP A 472 -46.55 -4.33 6.57
C ASP A 472 -46.44 -3.55 7.90
N ILE A 473 -45.40 -3.84 8.71
CA ILE A 473 -45.13 -3.32 10.06
C ILE A 473 -43.76 -2.61 10.16
N GLY A 474 -42.99 -2.53 9.06
CA GLY A 474 -41.68 -1.88 8.98
C GLY A 474 -40.62 -2.68 8.22
N VAL A 475 -39.43 -2.09 8.05
CA VAL A 475 -38.24 -2.75 7.45
C VAL A 475 -37.62 -3.71 8.46
N GLN A 476 -37.62 -5.02 8.17
CA GLN A 476 -36.96 -6.02 9.01
C GLN A 476 -35.72 -6.59 8.29
N MET A 477 -34.56 -6.51 8.93
CA MET A 477 -33.32 -7.12 8.41
C MET A 477 -33.25 -8.60 8.81
N VAL A 478 -33.36 -9.51 7.84
CA VAL A 478 -33.13 -10.95 8.09
C VAL A 478 -31.69 -11.28 7.72
N ARG A 479 -30.86 -11.49 8.75
CA ARG A 479 -29.48 -11.98 8.58
C ARG A 479 -29.52 -13.46 8.17
N GLY A 480 -29.21 -13.76 6.91
CA GLY A 480 -28.97 -15.11 6.43
C GLY A 480 -27.52 -15.26 6.02
N ALA A 481 -26.77 -16.17 6.64
CA ALA A 481 -25.48 -16.58 6.08
C ALA A 481 -25.77 -17.43 4.82
N MET A 482 -25.18 -17.07 3.67
CA MET A 482 -25.01 -18.05 2.58
C MET A 482 -23.62 -18.60 2.67
N VAL A 483 -23.56 -19.85 3.08
CA VAL A 483 -22.41 -20.70 2.86
C VAL A 483 -22.47 -21.08 1.38
N GLU A 484 -21.63 -20.47 0.54
CA GLU A 484 -21.30 -21.09 -0.75
C GLU A 484 -20.51 -22.36 -0.42
N PHE A 485 -21.14 -23.53 -0.56
CA PHE A 485 -20.41 -24.78 -0.55
C PHE A 485 -19.74 -24.97 -1.91
N GLY A 486 -18.41 -25.03 -1.89
CA GLY A 486 -17.56 -25.56 -2.96
C GLY A 486 -16.55 -26.50 -2.33
#